data_AF-A0A952WXH8-F1
#
_entry.id   AF-A0A952WXH8-F1
#
_cell.length_a   1.000
_cell.length_b   1.000
_cell.length_c   1.000
_cell.angle_alpha   90.00
_cell.angle_beta   90.00
_cell.angle_gamma   90.00
#
_symmetry.space_group_name_H-M   'P 1'
#
loop_
_entity.id
_entity.type
_entity.pdbx_description
1 polymer ?
#
loop_
_entity_poly.entity_id
_entity_poly.type
_entity_poly.pdbx_seq_one_letter_code
_entity_poly.pdbx_strand_id
1 'polypeptide(L)'
;MRIFWTIIALLVLATVAMLYARGRARPPAPAPVPAPAQAADTPRPTPPAERPVPAQPIVDRPLAPSAPDPSHAPPPRTPQVAETPAPVEDPNPAPAIELPVVPERDVAASTEHLRPGFVGPPPPGAPEVAADDATIREAPFTDSAANTAAPTPAAAGAREPSAADSAATIAAAQGPAKLEPQPDGTVLVDGRFVMRGDGSRDKPYEVTWEHLMSVQETYKPRMGLKVIPDRVQMLHNKWVKISGYVAFPVMAEGLDEMLMMLNQWDGCCIGVPPTPFDAIEVKLDKPAEGETRLLIMGTVTGKLQVDPYLVKDWLVSLYLMDDTVVGKQSGAPLRESEVRQEHLAP
;
A
#
# COMPACT_ATOMS: atom_id res chain seq x y z
N MET A 1 32.52 -12.93 -44.79
CA MET A 1 31.19 -13.52 -44.51
C MET A 1 31.20 -15.05 -44.41
N ARG A 2 31.80 -15.82 -45.34
CA ARG A 2 31.78 -17.30 -45.26
C ARG A 2 32.37 -17.86 -43.95
N ILE A 3 33.47 -17.28 -43.47
CA ILE A 3 34.15 -17.69 -42.22
C ILE A 3 33.25 -17.50 -40.99
N PHE A 4 32.46 -16.42 -40.95
CA PHE A 4 31.55 -16.12 -39.85
C PHE A 4 30.44 -17.17 -39.73
N TRP A 5 29.83 -17.57 -40.86
CA TRP A 5 28.80 -18.61 -40.88
C TRP A 5 29.33 -20.00 -40.52
N THR A 6 30.57 -20.33 -40.88
CA THR A 6 31.21 -21.58 -40.42
C THR A 6 31.45 -21.63 -38.92
N ILE A 7 31.77 -20.49 -38.28
CA ILE A 7 31.95 -20.43 -36.83
C ILE A 7 30.61 -20.65 -36.12
N ILE A 8 29.53 -20.00 -36.58
CA ILE A 8 28.19 -20.20 -36.02
C ILE A 8 27.75 -21.66 -36.17
N ALA A 9 27.94 -22.27 -37.34
CA ALA A 9 27.58 -23.67 -37.57
C ALA A 9 28.33 -24.63 -36.64
N LEU A 10 29.62 -24.38 -36.39
CA LEU A 10 30.44 -25.16 -35.45
C LEU A 10 29.95 -25.02 -34.00
N LEU A 11 29.61 -23.80 -33.58
CA LEU A 11 29.09 -23.56 -32.23
C LEU A 11 27.76 -24.28 -32.00
N VAL A 12 26.83 -24.22 -32.96
CA VAL A 12 25.54 -24.92 -32.88
C VAL A 12 25.75 -26.44 -32.80
N LEU A 13 26.63 -27.00 -33.63
CA LEU A 13 26.97 -28.44 -33.59
C LEU A 13 27.57 -28.85 -32.24
N ALA A 14 28.46 -28.02 -31.68
CA ALA A 14 29.05 -28.29 -30.36
C ALA A 14 28.00 -28.28 -29.24
N THR A 15 27.06 -27.34 -29.26
CA THR A 15 25.97 -27.27 -28.28
C THR A 15 25.06 -28.50 -28.35
N VAL A 16 24.67 -28.92 -29.56
CA VAL A 16 23.84 -30.12 -29.77
C VAL A 16 24.56 -31.38 -29.29
N ALA A 17 25.86 -31.52 -29.61
CA ALA A 17 26.66 -32.65 -29.13
C ALA A 17 26.76 -32.69 -27.60
N MET A 18 26.90 -31.53 -26.94
CA MET A 18 26.98 -31.44 -25.48
C MET A 18 25.66 -31.83 -24.80
N LEU A 19 24.51 -31.44 -25.38
CA LEU A 19 23.19 -31.85 -24.89
C LEU A 19 22.97 -33.35 -25.06
N TYR A 20 23.38 -33.93 -26.19
CA TYR A 20 23.26 -35.37 -26.43
C TYR A 20 24.16 -36.20 -25.51
N ALA A 21 25.34 -35.69 -25.16
CA ALA A 21 26.24 -36.32 -24.19
C ALA A 21 25.68 -36.30 -22.76
N ARG A 22 24.99 -35.21 -22.36
CA ARG A 22 24.36 -35.09 -21.03
C ARG A 22 23.14 -35.99 -20.86
N GLY A 23 22.37 -36.25 -21.92
CA GLY A 23 21.17 -37.10 -21.85
C GLY A 23 21.43 -38.59 -21.56
N ARG A 24 22.69 -39.05 -21.57
CA ARG A 24 23.05 -40.45 -21.28
C ARG A 24 23.52 -40.70 -19.85
N ALA A 25 23.68 -39.66 -19.03
CA ALA A 25 23.98 -39.85 -17.62
C ALA A 25 22.72 -40.35 -16.90
N ARG A 26 22.65 -41.69 -16.71
CA ARG A 26 21.60 -42.31 -15.90
C ARG A 26 21.70 -41.71 -14.49
N PRO A 27 20.64 -41.11 -13.94
CA PRO A 27 20.68 -40.58 -12.59
C PRO A 27 21.09 -41.70 -11.62
N PRO A 28 21.97 -41.43 -10.66
CA PRO A 28 22.36 -42.43 -9.66
C PRO A 28 21.10 -42.94 -8.95
N ALA A 29 21.02 -44.25 -8.75
CA ALA A 29 19.92 -44.85 -8.03
C ALA A 29 19.81 -44.20 -6.64
N PRO A 30 18.59 -43.84 -6.18
CA PRO A 30 18.41 -43.25 -4.88
C PRO A 30 18.93 -44.21 -3.80
N ALA A 31 19.72 -43.69 -2.87
CA ALA A 31 20.22 -44.46 -1.74
C ALA A 31 19.04 -45.01 -0.91
N PRO A 32 19.14 -46.23 -0.37
CA PRO A 32 18.11 -46.81 0.48
C PRO A 32 17.89 -45.91 1.70
N VAL A 33 16.64 -45.47 1.91
CA VAL A 33 16.24 -44.66 3.06
C VAL A 33 16.28 -45.56 4.30
N PRO A 34 17.00 -45.18 5.37
CA PRO A 34 17.00 -45.93 6.63
C PRO A 34 15.59 -45.94 7.22
N ALA A 35 15.18 -47.09 7.77
CA ALA A 35 13.87 -47.27 8.38
C ALA A 35 13.66 -46.26 9.53
N PRO A 36 12.48 -45.64 9.65
CA PRO A 36 12.20 -44.69 10.72
C PRO A 36 12.30 -45.39 12.08
N ALA A 37 13.12 -44.81 12.97
CA ALA A 37 13.19 -45.23 14.36
C ALA A 37 11.81 -45.03 15.01
N GLN A 38 11.33 -46.08 15.69
CA GLN A 38 10.08 -46.04 16.44
C GLN A 38 10.14 -44.91 17.47
N ALA A 39 9.28 -43.92 17.31
CA ALA A 39 9.12 -42.83 18.26
C ALA A 39 8.59 -43.40 19.58
N ALA A 40 9.34 -43.18 20.66
CA ALA A 40 8.92 -43.49 22.01
C ALA A 40 7.71 -42.62 22.41
N ASP A 41 6.75 -43.24 23.09
CA ASP A 41 5.52 -42.62 23.61
C ASP A 41 5.84 -41.39 24.48
N THR A 42 5.67 -40.19 23.92
CA THR A 42 5.57 -38.97 24.72
C THR A 42 4.18 -38.86 25.35
N PRO A 43 4.09 -38.64 26.67
CA PRO A 43 2.81 -38.52 27.37
C PRO A 43 2.03 -37.29 26.90
N ARG A 44 0.74 -37.50 26.65
CA ARG A 44 -0.24 -36.52 26.18
C ARG A 44 -0.36 -35.37 27.20
N PRO A 45 -0.25 -34.09 26.78
CA PRO A 45 -0.41 -32.97 27.69
C PRO A 45 -1.86 -32.88 28.19
N THR A 46 -2.00 -32.76 29.50
CA THR A 46 -3.28 -32.59 30.20
C THR A 46 -3.89 -31.22 29.83
N PRO A 47 -5.19 -31.15 29.49
CA PRO A 47 -5.85 -29.89 29.19
C PRO A 47 -5.85 -28.95 30.42
N PRO A 48 -5.66 -27.63 30.24
CA PRO A 48 -5.69 -26.67 31.34
C PRO A 48 -7.08 -26.61 31.97
N ALA A 49 -7.13 -26.52 33.30
CA ALA A 49 -8.36 -26.33 34.05
C ALA A 49 -9.06 -25.02 33.65
N GLU A 50 -10.35 -25.16 33.34
CA GLU A 50 -11.26 -24.10 32.94
C GLU A 50 -11.41 -23.08 34.08
N ARG A 51 -11.01 -21.83 33.84
CA ARG A 51 -11.20 -20.74 34.82
C ARG A 51 -12.67 -20.33 34.83
N PRO A 52 -13.29 -20.16 36.02
CA PRO A 52 -14.65 -19.66 36.12
C PRO A 52 -14.73 -18.22 35.58
N VAL A 53 -15.66 -18.02 34.66
CA VAL A 53 -15.99 -16.71 34.08
C VAL A 53 -16.65 -15.84 35.15
N PRO A 54 -16.13 -14.65 35.47
CA PRO A 54 -16.79 -13.74 36.39
C PRO A 54 -18.12 -13.25 35.80
N ALA A 55 -19.16 -13.28 36.62
CA ALA A 55 -20.49 -12.80 36.27
C ALA A 55 -20.44 -11.32 35.84
N GLN A 56 -20.89 -11.06 34.61
CA GLN A 56 -21.04 -9.71 34.09
C GLN A 56 -22.15 -8.98 34.88
N PRO A 57 -21.93 -7.74 35.34
CA PRO A 57 -22.98 -6.95 35.97
C PRO A 57 -24.07 -6.60 34.95
N ILE A 58 -25.32 -6.78 35.35
CA ILE A 58 -26.51 -6.37 34.60
C ILE A 58 -26.48 -4.83 34.51
N VAL A 59 -26.19 -4.30 33.33
CA VAL A 59 -26.29 -2.87 33.05
C VAL A 59 -27.74 -2.58 32.65
N ASP A 60 -28.42 -1.80 33.48
CA ASP A 60 -29.75 -1.29 33.23
C ASP A 60 -29.80 -0.54 31.89
N ARG A 61 -30.75 -0.98 31.06
CA ARG A 61 -31.00 -0.49 29.71
C ARG A 61 -31.57 0.94 29.80
N PRO A 62 -30.91 1.97 29.22
CA PRO A 62 -31.48 3.31 29.17
C PRO A 62 -32.77 3.31 28.35
N LEU A 63 -33.83 3.87 28.92
CA LEU A 63 -35.11 4.12 28.28
C LEU A 63 -34.91 5.00 27.03
N ALA A 64 -35.54 4.60 25.93
CA ALA A 64 -35.56 5.36 24.69
C ALA A 64 -36.19 6.75 24.91
N PRO A 65 -35.62 7.82 24.32
CA PRO A 65 -36.22 9.16 24.37
C PRO A 65 -37.53 9.18 23.58
N SER A 66 -38.58 9.68 24.22
CA SER A 66 -39.89 9.94 23.61
C SER A 66 -39.78 10.94 22.46
N ALA A 67 -40.58 10.71 21.42
CA ALA A 67 -40.68 11.59 20.27
C ALA A 67 -41.14 13.02 20.68
N PRO A 68 -40.60 14.07 20.03
CA PRO A 68 -41.02 15.44 20.29
C PRO A 68 -42.44 15.72 19.79
N ASP A 69 -43.18 16.44 20.63
CA ASP A 69 -44.54 16.95 20.43
C ASP A 69 -44.60 17.97 19.26
N PRO A 70 -45.49 17.79 18.26
CA PRO A 70 -45.56 18.66 17.08
C PRO A 70 -46.23 20.04 17.29
N SER A 71 -46.42 20.52 18.53
CA SER A 71 -47.30 21.68 18.80
C SER A 71 -46.64 23.05 19.03
N HIS A 72 -45.36 23.26 18.69
CA HIS A 72 -44.74 24.60 18.77
C HIS A 72 -44.09 25.01 17.45
N ALA A 73 -44.90 25.58 16.56
CA ALA A 73 -44.40 26.40 15.46
C ALA A 73 -43.96 27.78 16.01
N PRO A 74 -42.71 28.20 15.82
CA PRO A 74 -42.31 29.57 16.17
C PRO A 74 -42.94 30.58 15.19
N PRO A 75 -43.34 31.77 15.66
CA PRO A 75 -43.93 32.80 14.80
C PRO A 75 -42.92 33.34 13.77
N PRO A 76 -43.40 33.86 12.63
CA PRO A 76 -42.56 34.38 11.56
C PRO A 76 -41.73 35.58 12.04
N ARG A 77 -40.41 35.51 11.81
CA ARG A 77 -39.49 36.64 12.06
C ARG A 77 -39.71 37.71 10.99
N THR A 78 -39.98 38.92 11.45
CA THR A 78 -40.04 40.14 10.65
C THR A 78 -38.67 40.45 10.03
N PRO A 79 -38.59 40.90 8.77
CA PRO A 79 -37.33 41.27 8.14
C PRO A 79 -36.69 42.46 8.86
N GLN A 80 -35.50 42.23 9.42
CA GLN A 80 -34.67 43.25 10.05
C GLN A 80 -34.00 44.07 8.96
N VAL A 81 -34.30 45.37 8.93
CA VAL A 81 -33.72 46.36 8.02
C VAL A 81 -32.22 46.47 8.30
N ALA A 82 -31.40 46.32 7.26
CA ALA A 82 -29.95 46.45 7.32
C ALA A 82 -29.57 47.90 7.63
N GLU A 83 -29.02 48.15 8.82
CA GLU A 83 -28.27 49.37 9.11
C GLU A 83 -26.93 49.34 8.36
N THR A 84 -26.68 50.42 7.63
CA THR A 84 -25.42 50.69 6.94
C THR A 84 -24.33 51.00 7.98
N PRO A 85 -23.20 50.29 8.00
CA PRO A 85 -22.11 50.62 8.91
C PRO A 85 -21.39 51.88 8.43
N ALA A 86 -21.16 52.80 9.37
CA ALA A 86 -20.39 54.02 9.19
C ALA A 86 -18.90 53.70 8.89
N PRO A 87 -18.15 54.63 8.27
CA PRO A 87 -16.73 54.46 7.97
C PRO A 87 -15.91 54.38 9.25
N VAL A 88 -15.15 53.30 9.42
CA VAL A 88 -14.18 53.15 10.51
C VAL A 88 -12.95 53.97 10.17
N GLU A 89 -12.70 54.98 11.00
CA GLU A 89 -11.46 55.76 11.05
C GLU A 89 -10.29 54.88 11.50
N ASP A 90 -9.17 55.04 10.80
CA ASP A 90 -7.93 54.29 10.93
C ASP A 90 -7.09 54.81 12.11
N PRO A 91 -6.81 54.02 13.18
CA PRO A 91 -5.90 54.44 14.21
C PRO A 91 -4.57 53.70 14.13
N ASN A 92 -3.54 54.50 13.84
CA ASN A 92 -2.24 54.51 14.52
C ASN A 92 -1.21 53.40 14.13
N PRO A 93 -0.01 53.79 13.63
CA PRO A 93 1.04 52.82 13.34
C PRO A 93 1.64 52.21 14.61
N ALA A 94 1.78 50.89 14.59
CA ALA A 94 2.38 50.09 15.67
C ALA A 94 3.86 50.46 15.93
N PRO A 95 4.33 50.39 17.19
CA PRO A 95 5.73 50.60 17.51
C PRO A 95 6.61 49.43 17.02
N ALA A 96 7.81 49.76 16.56
CA ALA A 96 8.83 48.82 16.13
C ALA A 96 9.22 47.87 17.27
N ILE A 97 9.09 46.56 17.03
CA ILE A 97 9.58 45.51 17.92
C ILE A 97 11.07 45.34 17.62
N GLU A 98 11.93 45.74 18.56
CA GLU A 98 13.34 45.36 18.58
C GLU A 98 13.44 43.86 18.91
N LEU A 99 14.05 43.09 18.00
CA LEU A 99 14.37 41.69 18.21
C LEU A 99 15.55 41.57 19.18
N PRO A 100 15.49 40.67 20.19
CA PRO A 100 16.61 40.42 21.07
C PRO A 100 17.76 39.74 20.32
N VAL A 101 18.94 40.35 20.39
CA VAL A 101 20.21 39.79 19.94
C VAL A 101 20.53 38.56 20.79
N VAL A 102 20.55 37.38 20.16
CA VAL A 102 21.01 36.14 20.75
C VAL A 102 22.55 36.15 20.70
N PRO A 103 23.27 35.97 21.82
CA PRO A 103 24.72 35.92 21.80
C PRO A 103 25.22 34.65 21.09
N GLU A 104 26.16 34.82 20.16
CA GLU A 104 26.96 33.76 19.55
C GLU A 104 27.61 32.91 20.64
N ARG A 105 27.29 31.61 20.65
CA ARG A 105 28.07 30.62 21.40
C ARG A 105 29.23 30.17 20.53
N ASP A 106 30.43 30.54 20.97
CA ASP A 106 31.69 29.96 20.53
C ASP A 106 31.66 28.43 20.69
N VAL A 107 31.60 27.72 19.57
CA VAL A 107 31.84 26.27 19.52
C VAL A 107 33.35 26.08 19.41
N ALA A 108 34.02 26.08 20.56
CA ALA A 108 35.40 25.66 20.67
C ALA A 108 35.54 24.14 20.42
N ALA A 109 36.61 23.79 19.72
CA ALA A 109 36.92 22.47 19.21
C ALA A 109 37.05 21.39 20.31
N SER A 110 36.34 20.28 20.14
CA SER A 110 36.67 18.99 20.75
C SER A 110 37.25 18.08 19.67
N THR A 111 38.59 18.08 19.57
CA THR A 111 39.36 17.10 18.81
C THR A 111 39.62 15.91 19.74
N GLU A 112 38.71 14.93 19.76
CA GLU A 112 38.94 13.70 20.50
C GLU A 112 39.75 12.72 19.64
N HIS A 113 40.92 12.36 20.17
CA HIS A 113 41.90 11.45 19.59
C HIS A 113 41.35 10.04 19.38
N LEU A 114 41.37 9.57 18.14
CA LEU A 114 41.37 8.14 17.82
C LEU A 114 42.68 7.50 18.33
N ARG A 115 42.57 6.68 19.39
CA ARG A 115 43.63 5.75 19.79
C ARG A 115 43.48 4.44 19.00
N PRO A 116 44.56 3.90 18.41
CA PRO A 116 44.54 2.58 17.80
C PRO A 116 44.79 1.47 18.83
N GLY A 117 44.00 0.38 18.71
CA GLY A 117 44.41 -1.00 18.99
C GLY A 117 44.71 -1.39 20.44
N PHE A 118 43.75 -2.06 21.09
CA PHE A 118 44.06 -3.07 22.11
C PHE A 118 43.08 -4.25 21.97
N VAL A 119 43.56 -5.34 21.36
CA VAL A 119 42.88 -6.65 21.35
C VAL A 119 43.40 -7.41 22.56
N GLY A 120 42.58 -7.52 23.60
CA GLY A 120 42.87 -8.40 24.73
C GLY A 120 42.67 -9.87 24.35
N PRO A 121 43.40 -10.81 24.97
CA PRO A 121 43.16 -12.24 24.80
C PRO A 121 41.78 -12.64 25.35
N PRO A 122 41.08 -13.58 24.71
CA PRO A 122 39.78 -14.05 25.18
C PRO A 122 39.90 -14.76 26.53
N PRO A 123 38.86 -14.67 27.38
CA PRO A 123 38.85 -15.33 28.67
C PRO A 123 38.90 -16.87 28.51
N PRO A 124 39.69 -17.59 29.32
CA PRO A 124 39.72 -19.04 29.29
C PRO A 124 38.44 -19.59 29.96
N GLY A 125 37.69 -20.42 29.24
CA GLY A 125 36.66 -21.27 29.86
C GLY A 125 35.24 -21.25 29.25
N ALA A 126 35.04 -20.77 28.02
CA ALA A 126 33.78 -21.02 27.32
C ALA A 126 33.82 -22.42 26.66
N PRO A 127 32.82 -23.30 26.89
CA PRO A 127 32.77 -24.60 26.25
C PRO A 127 32.56 -24.45 24.73
N GLU A 128 33.40 -25.17 24.00
CA GLU A 128 33.42 -25.33 22.55
C GLU A 128 32.11 -26.02 22.09
N VAL A 129 31.20 -25.24 21.51
CA VAL A 129 30.00 -25.78 20.86
C VAL A 129 30.41 -26.28 19.49
N ALA A 130 30.47 -27.60 19.35
CA ALA A 130 30.70 -28.28 18.08
C ALA A 130 29.66 -27.82 17.04
N ALA A 131 30.16 -27.37 15.89
CA ALA A 131 29.34 -27.09 14.73
C ALA A 131 28.89 -28.41 14.09
N ASP A 132 27.64 -28.79 14.34
CA ASP A 132 26.96 -29.81 13.53
C ASP A 132 26.44 -29.16 12.25
N ASP A 133 26.99 -29.65 11.13
CA ASP A 133 26.63 -29.34 9.77
C ASP A 133 25.25 -29.97 9.45
N ALA A 134 24.18 -29.23 9.73
CA ALA A 134 22.82 -29.66 9.43
C ALA A 134 22.45 -29.31 7.99
N THR A 135 22.66 -30.28 7.09
CA THR A 135 22.10 -30.30 5.74
C THR A 135 20.57 -30.29 5.84
N ILE A 136 19.92 -29.20 5.42
CA ILE A 136 18.46 -29.15 5.30
C ILE A 136 18.03 -30.10 4.17
N ARG A 137 17.38 -31.19 4.55
CA ARG A 137 16.82 -32.21 3.67
C ARG A 137 15.32 -31.92 3.56
N GLU A 138 14.86 -31.51 2.37
CA GLU A 138 13.43 -31.45 2.04
C GLU A 138 12.83 -32.87 2.18
N ALA A 139 11.86 -33.01 3.08
CA ALA A 139 11.04 -34.20 3.19
C ALA A 139 9.72 -34.00 2.40
N PRO A 140 9.19 -35.06 1.76
CA PRO A 140 7.94 -34.97 1.01
C PRO A 140 6.74 -34.92 1.96
N PHE A 141 5.89 -33.91 1.80
CA PHE A 141 4.58 -33.85 2.44
C PHE A 141 3.66 -34.91 1.81
N THR A 142 3.25 -35.90 2.61
CA THR A 142 2.15 -36.80 2.29
C THR A 142 0.82 -36.19 2.73
N ASP A 143 -0.19 -36.39 1.86
CA ASP A 143 -1.58 -35.96 1.97
C ASP A 143 -2.18 -36.07 3.38
N SER A 144 -2.74 -34.95 3.87
CA SER A 144 -3.82 -34.97 4.84
C SER A 144 -4.84 -33.88 4.52
N ALA A 145 -6.10 -34.31 4.51
CA ALA A 145 -7.23 -33.66 3.89
C ALA A 145 -7.70 -32.38 4.60
N ALA A 146 -8.37 -31.54 3.80
CA ALA A 146 -9.28 -30.47 4.18
C ALA A 146 -8.66 -29.23 4.86
N ASN A 147 -7.91 -28.46 4.06
CA ASN A 147 -7.95 -27.01 4.19
C ASN A 147 -7.97 -26.41 2.78
N THR A 148 -9.05 -25.73 2.43
CA THR A 148 -9.26 -25.11 1.10
C THR A 148 -8.28 -23.96 0.95
N ALA A 149 -7.10 -24.27 0.41
CA ALA A 149 -6.08 -23.29 0.04
C ALA A 149 -6.63 -22.37 -1.06
N ALA A 150 -6.54 -21.07 -0.81
CA ALA A 150 -6.64 -20.06 -1.85
C ALA A 150 -5.55 -20.34 -2.92
N PRO A 151 -5.85 -20.16 -4.22
CA PRO A 151 -4.87 -20.42 -5.26
C PRO A 151 -3.72 -19.41 -5.15
N THR A 152 -2.50 -19.93 -5.06
CA THR A 152 -1.25 -19.18 -5.29
C THR A 152 -1.31 -18.53 -6.67
N PRO A 153 -1.20 -17.19 -6.79
CA PRO A 153 -1.10 -16.55 -8.09
C PRO A 153 0.25 -16.92 -8.72
N ALA A 154 0.19 -17.61 -9.86
CA ALA A 154 1.36 -17.81 -10.71
C ALA A 154 1.90 -16.44 -11.14
N ALA A 155 3.23 -16.32 -11.17
CA ALA A 155 3.95 -15.14 -11.64
C ALA A 155 3.33 -14.60 -12.93
N ALA A 156 2.88 -13.34 -12.86
CA ALA A 156 2.34 -12.58 -13.98
C ALA A 156 3.48 -12.33 -14.97
N GLY A 157 3.73 -13.27 -15.87
CA GLY A 157 4.32 -12.94 -17.15
C GLY A 157 3.38 -11.96 -17.84
N ALA A 158 3.92 -10.90 -18.44
CA ALA A 158 3.22 -9.90 -19.23
C ALA A 158 2.19 -10.56 -20.16
N ARG A 159 0.97 -10.70 -19.67
CA ARG A 159 -0.16 -11.21 -20.44
C ARG A 159 -0.73 -9.97 -21.09
N GLU A 160 -0.68 -9.90 -22.42
CA GLU A 160 -1.63 -9.05 -23.14
C GLU A 160 -3.00 -9.31 -22.51
N PRO A 161 -3.69 -8.28 -22.00
CA PRO A 161 -5.00 -8.47 -21.43
C PRO A 161 -5.88 -9.03 -22.54
N SER A 162 -6.21 -10.32 -22.44
CA SER A 162 -7.25 -10.91 -23.25
C SER A 162 -8.54 -10.22 -22.81
N ALA A 163 -8.86 -9.14 -23.49
CA ALA A 163 -9.97 -8.20 -23.23
C ALA A 163 -11.36 -8.86 -23.20
N ALA A 164 -11.45 -10.18 -23.41
CA ALA A 164 -12.69 -10.91 -23.54
C ALA A 164 -13.30 -11.42 -22.21
N ASP A 165 -12.53 -11.58 -21.13
CA ASP A 165 -13.05 -12.18 -19.88
C ASP A 165 -13.03 -11.24 -18.65
N SER A 166 -12.42 -10.05 -18.74
CA SER A 166 -12.30 -9.11 -17.61
C SER A 166 -13.23 -7.90 -17.67
N ALA A 167 -14.04 -7.76 -18.71
CA ALA A 167 -15.09 -6.75 -18.75
C ALA A 167 -16.26 -7.17 -17.85
N ALA A 168 -16.03 -7.23 -16.54
CA ALA A 168 -17.12 -7.24 -15.59
C ALA A 168 -17.89 -5.94 -15.84
N THR A 169 -19.11 -6.04 -16.37
CA THR A 169 -19.98 -4.89 -16.61
C THR A 169 -20.11 -4.10 -15.32
N ILE A 170 -19.39 -2.99 -15.21
CA ILE A 170 -19.50 -2.06 -14.09
C ILE A 170 -20.93 -1.54 -14.13
N ALA A 171 -21.71 -1.87 -13.09
CA ALA A 171 -23.05 -1.33 -12.99
C ALA A 171 -22.94 0.19 -12.85
N ALA A 172 -23.68 0.93 -13.67
CA ALA A 172 -23.68 2.38 -13.65
C ALA A 172 -23.99 2.89 -12.23
N ALA A 173 -23.29 3.94 -11.80
CA ALA A 173 -23.45 4.52 -10.48
C ALA A 173 -24.86 5.08 -10.25
N GLN A 174 -25.20 5.30 -8.98
CA GLN A 174 -26.51 5.82 -8.54
C GLN A 174 -26.72 7.33 -8.82
N GLY A 175 -25.91 7.95 -9.67
CA GLY A 175 -26.00 9.35 -10.06
C GLY A 175 -24.64 10.05 -10.02
N PRO A 176 -24.50 11.17 -10.76
CA PRO A 176 -23.23 11.87 -10.92
C PRO A 176 -22.67 12.33 -9.58
N ALA A 177 -21.35 12.26 -9.44
CA ALA A 177 -20.64 12.81 -8.29
C ALA A 177 -20.98 14.30 -8.11
N LYS A 178 -21.25 14.70 -6.87
CA LYS A 178 -21.51 16.10 -6.55
C LYS A 178 -20.19 16.85 -6.45
N LEU A 179 -19.94 17.77 -7.37
CA LEU A 179 -18.72 18.58 -7.40
C LEU A 179 -19.03 20.01 -6.97
N GLU A 180 -18.45 20.46 -5.87
CA GLU A 180 -18.65 21.80 -5.32
C GLU A 180 -17.32 22.57 -5.37
N PRO A 181 -17.13 23.48 -6.33
CA PRO A 181 -15.96 24.34 -6.37
C PRO A 181 -15.88 25.20 -5.10
N GLN A 182 -14.69 25.29 -4.52
CA GLN A 182 -14.42 26.11 -3.35
C GLN A 182 -13.66 27.39 -3.73
N PRO A 183 -13.75 28.47 -2.92
CA PRO A 183 -13.07 29.74 -3.19
C PRO A 183 -11.53 29.64 -3.27
N ASP A 184 -10.95 28.60 -2.67
CA ASP A 184 -9.50 28.33 -2.68
C ASP A 184 -9.00 27.60 -3.93
N GLY A 185 -9.90 27.34 -4.89
CA GLY A 185 -9.61 26.62 -6.13
C GLY A 185 -9.61 25.09 -5.98
N THR A 186 -9.97 24.54 -4.81
CA THR A 186 -10.25 23.11 -4.65
C THR A 186 -11.69 22.77 -5.06
N VAL A 187 -11.98 21.48 -5.21
CA VAL A 187 -13.32 20.94 -5.44
C VAL A 187 -13.65 19.99 -4.31
N LEU A 188 -14.78 20.21 -3.63
CA LEU A 188 -15.33 19.27 -2.65
C LEU A 188 -16.21 18.25 -3.38
N VAL A 189 -15.79 16.99 -3.34
CA VAL A 189 -16.45 15.85 -4.00
C VAL A 189 -17.37 15.15 -2.99
N ASP A 190 -18.64 15.02 -3.34
CA ASP A 190 -19.71 14.43 -2.52
C ASP A 190 -19.79 15.03 -1.10
N GLY A 191 -19.36 16.29 -0.93
CA GLY A 191 -19.31 16.94 0.38
C GLY A 191 -18.28 16.35 1.36
N ARG A 192 -17.39 15.45 0.90
CA ARG A 192 -16.51 14.63 1.75
C ARG A 192 -15.03 14.77 1.43
N PHE A 193 -14.67 14.80 0.15
CA PHE A 193 -13.27 14.70 -0.28
C PHE A 193 -12.84 16.00 -0.96
N VAL A 194 -11.76 16.61 -0.48
CA VAL A 194 -11.18 17.80 -1.11
C VAL A 194 -10.20 17.36 -2.17
N MET A 195 -10.40 17.80 -3.41
CA MET A 195 -9.57 17.48 -4.55
C MET A 195 -9.05 18.76 -5.20
N ARG A 196 -7.79 18.75 -5.64
CA ARG A 196 -7.16 19.86 -6.40
C ARG A 196 -6.85 19.43 -7.81
N GLY A 197 -6.72 20.38 -8.72
CA GLY A 197 -6.42 20.11 -10.13
C GLY A 197 -7.67 19.89 -10.98
N ASP A 198 -7.46 19.63 -12.28
CA ASP A 198 -8.53 19.40 -13.26
C ASP A 198 -8.43 18.02 -13.95
N GLY A 199 -7.48 17.20 -13.49
CA GLY A 199 -7.24 15.85 -14.01
C GLY A 199 -6.48 15.83 -15.34
N SER A 200 -5.92 16.97 -15.77
CA SER A 200 -4.97 17.05 -16.87
C SER A 200 -3.55 16.70 -16.41
N ARG A 201 -2.65 16.44 -17.37
CA ARG A 201 -1.25 16.13 -17.09
C ARG A 201 -0.53 17.25 -16.33
N ASP A 202 -0.87 18.50 -16.65
CA ASP A 202 -0.24 19.69 -16.04
C ASP A 202 -0.85 20.00 -14.67
N LYS A 203 -2.12 19.64 -14.44
CA LYS A 203 -2.85 19.85 -13.19
C LYS A 203 -3.56 18.56 -12.77
N PRO A 204 -2.80 17.53 -12.37
CA PRO A 204 -3.37 16.24 -12.00
C PRO A 204 -4.31 16.41 -10.81
N TYR A 205 -5.30 15.52 -10.71
CA TYR A 205 -6.13 15.44 -9.51
C TYR A 205 -5.29 15.00 -8.32
N GLU A 206 -5.16 15.85 -7.31
CA GLU A 206 -4.56 15.46 -6.03
C GLU A 206 -5.63 14.73 -5.21
N VAL A 207 -5.50 13.41 -5.08
CA VAL A 207 -6.47 12.55 -4.40
C VAL A 207 -5.86 11.94 -3.14
N THR A 208 -6.72 11.65 -2.15
CA THR A 208 -6.32 10.93 -0.94
C THR A 208 -6.73 9.46 -1.02
N TRP A 209 -6.14 8.62 -0.17
CA TRP A 209 -6.50 7.21 -0.09
C TRP A 209 -7.93 6.99 0.38
N GLU A 210 -8.46 7.84 1.27
CA GLU A 210 -9.84 7.76 1.75
C GLU A 210 -10.85 7.96 0.61
N HIS A 211 -10.50 8.84 -0.36
CA HIS A 211 -11.32 9.04 -1.56
C HIS A 211 -11.32 7.78 -2.42
N LEU A 212 -10.16 7.16 -2.70
CA LEU A 212 -10.11 5.91 -3.47
C LEU A 212 -10.80 4.74 -2.74
N MET A 213 -10.53 4.56 -1.46
CA MET A 213 -11.12 3.48 -0.65
C MET A 213 -12.63 3.62 -0.48
N SER A 214 -13.21 4.80 -0.68
CA SER A 214 -14.66 5.02 -0.61
C SER A 214 -15.48 4.13 -1.56
N VAL A 215 -14.85 3.52 -2.57
CA VAL A 215 -15.46 2.50 -3.45
C VAL A 215 -15.96 1.27 -2.68
N GLN A 216 -15.34 0.93 -1.55
CA GLN A 216 -15.68 -0.25 -0.75
C GLN A 216 -17.09 -0.17 -0.13
N GLU A 217 -17.67 1.03 -0.09
CA GLU A 217 -19.04 1.26 0.37
C GLU A 217 -20.06 0.60 -0.55
N THR A 218 -19.80 0.58 -1.87
CA THR A 218 -20.77 0.16 -2.89
C THR A 218 -20.25 -0.91 -3.85
N TYR A 219 -18.97 -1.27 -3.76
CA TYR A 219 -18.33 -2.28 -4.60
C TYR A 219 -17.68 -3.39 -3.75
N LYS A 220 -18.41 -4.49 -3.58
CA LYS A 220 -17.99 -5.76 -2.97
C LYS A 220 -18.56 -6.91 -3.80
N PRO A 221 -17.88 -7.33 -4.90
CA PRO A 221 -18.44 -8.26 -5.88
C PRO A 221 -18.93 -9.59 -5.29
N ARG A 222 -18.21 -10.14 -4.30
CA ARG A 222 -18.59 -11.36 -3.57
C ARG A 222 -19.92 -11.26 -2.83
N MET A 223 -20.35 -10.05 -2.49
CA MET A 223 -21.61 -9.75 -1.81
C MET A 223 -22.68 -9.23 -2.79
N GLY A 224 -22.43 -9.28 -4.10
CA GLY A 224 -23.34 -8.76 -5.12
C GLY A 224 -23.34 -7.23 -5.27
N LEU A 225 -22.54 -6.51 -4.47
CA LEU A 225 -22.36 -5.07 -4.59
C LEU A 225 -21.36 -4.81 -5.73
N LYS A 226 -21.83 -4.40 -6.90
CA LYS A 226 -21.00 -4.27 -8.12
C LYS A 226 -21.02 -2.86 -8.70
N VAL A 227 -21.37 -1.87 -7.87
CA VAL A 227 -21.51 -0.46 -8.29
C VAL A 227 -20.28 0.32 -7.85
N ILE A 228 -19.49 0.80 -8.81
CA ILE A 228 -18.42 1.76 -8.52
C ILE A 228 -19.05 3.15 -8.40
N PRO A 229 -18.79 3.91 -7.33
CA PRO A 229 -19.41 5.21 -7.14
C PRO A 229 -18.80 6.24 -8.10
N ASP A 230 -19.62 7.18 -8.58
CA ASP A 230 -19.18 8.16 -9.60
C ASP A 230 -18.01 9.03 -9.14
N ARG A 231 -17.89 9.31 -7.83
CA ARG A 231 -16.75 10.03 -7.24
C ARG A 231 -15.40 9.34 -7.48
N VAL A 232 -15.39 8.02 -7.69
CA VAL A 232 -14.19 7.26 -8.05
C VAL A 232 -14.14 7.07 -9.56
N GLN A 233 -15.29 6.76 -10.19
CA GLN A 233 -15.36 6.57 -11.65
C GLN A 233 -14.90 7.80 -12.44
N MET A 234 -15.15 9.02 -11.93
CA MET A 234 -14.69 10.26 -12.56
C MET A 234 -13.17 10.40 -12.67
N LEU A 235 -12.41 9.62 -11.88
CA LEU A 235 -10.95 9.58 -11.92
C LEU A 235 -10.43 8.63 -13.02
N HIS A 236 -11.29 7.78 -13.59
CA HIS A 236 -10.91 6.87 -14.66
C HIS A 236 -10.42 7.65 -15.88
N ASN A 237 -9.25 7.25 -16.40
CA ASN A 237 -8.53 7.92 -17.48
C ASN A 237 -8.11 9.37 -17.20
N LYS A 238 -8.04 9.79 -15.93
CA LYS A 238 -7.55 11.12 -15.53
C LYS A 238 -6.13 11.04 -15.00
N TRP A 239 -5.42 12.15 -15.10
CA TRP A 239 -4.13 12.30 -14.42
C TRP A 239 -4.38 12.52 -12.95
N VAL A 240 -3.77 11.67 -12.13
CA VAL A 240 -3.93 11.64 -10.68
C VAL A 240 -2.55 11.71 -10.05
N LYS A 241 -2.45 12.46 -8.95
CA LYS A 241 -1.29 12.55 -8.08
C LYS A 241 -1.70 12.07 -6.69
N ILE A 242 -1.00 11.05 -6.19
CA ILE A 242 -1.25 10.45 -4.88
C ILE A 242 0.09 10.18 -4.19
N SER A 243 0.10 10.18 -2.87
CA SER A 243 1.30 9.85 -2.06
C SER A 243 1.03 8.63 -1.20
N GLY A 244 2.04 7.78 -1.02
CA GLY A 244 1.88 6.50 -0.32
C GLY A 244 3.17 5.70 -0.31
N TYR A 245 3.09 4.49 0.23
CA TYR A 245 4.21 3.56 0.23
C TYR A 245 4.37 2.93 -1.15
N VAL A 246 5.60 2.65 -1.55
CA VAL A 246 5.91 2.02 -2.83
C VAL A 246 6.72 0.76 -2.59
N ALA A 247 6.44 -0.27 -3.39
CA ALA A 247 7.17 -1.53 -3.38
C ALA A 247 7.52 -1.92 -4.81
N PHE A 248 8.81 -2.07 -5.08
CA PHE A 248 9.31 -2.59 -6.34
C PHE A 248 9.41 -4.12 -6.25
N PRO A 249 8.91 -4.87 -7.24
CA PRO A 249 9.07 -6.31 -7.28
C PRO A 249 10.56 -6.67 -7.35
N VAL A 250 11.01 -7.56 -6.45
CA VAL A 250 12.41 -8.02 -6.40
C VAL A 250 12.73 -8.95 -7.58
N MET A 251 11.72 -9.70 -8.03
CA MET A 251 11.85 -10.78 -9.02
C MET A 251 11.24 -10.47 -10.39
N ALA A 252 10.76 -9.25 -10.63
CA ALA A 252 10.26 -8.87 -11.96
C ALA A 252 11.42 -8.68 -12.95
N GLU A 253 11.19 -9.04 -14.21
CA GLU A 253 12.16 -8.85 -15.28
C GLU A 253 12.34 -7.36 -15.64
N GLY A 254 11.26 -6.58 -15.50
CA GLY A 254 11.23 -5.12 -15.67
C GLY A 254 11.35 -4.37 -14.35
N LEU A 255 11.94 -3.17 -14.41
CA LEU A 255 11.96 -2.21 -13.28
C LEU A 255 10.97 -1.07 -13.50
N ASP A 256 10.07 -1.22 -14.45
CA ASP A 256 9.01 -0.29 -14.83
C ASP A 256 7.68 -0.63 -14.16
N GLU A 257 7.64 -1.62 -13.27
CA GLU A 257 6.46 -1.97 -12.48
C GLU A 257 6.71 -1.72 -10.99
N MET A 258 5.71 -1.19 -10.28
CA MET A 258 5.72 -1.07 -8.83
C MET A 258 4.30 -1.16 -8.25
N LEU A 259 4.19 -1.53 -6.99
CA LEU A 259 2.94 -1.45 -6.24
C LEU A 259 2.96 -0.20 -5.38
N MET A 260 1.89 0.59 -5.43
CA MET A 260 1.69 1.73 -4.55
C MET A 260 0.57 1.43 -3.56
N MET A 261 0.78 1.71 -2.28
CA MET A 261 -0.11 1.27 -1.19
C MET A 261 -0.33 2.35 -0.13
N LEU A 262 -1.44 2.25 0.59
CA LEU A 262 -1.72 3.08 1.76
C LEU A 262 -0.79 2.76 2.94
N ASN A 263 -0.51 1.49 3.23
CA ASN A 263 0.31 1.08 4.38
C ASN A 263 1.65 0.45 3.93
N GLN A 264 2.70 0.66 4.74
CA GLN A 264 4.04 0.16 4.47
C GLN A 264 4.13 -1.36 4.45
N TRP A 265 3.36 -2.01 5.32
CA TRP A 265 3.47 -3.44 5.61
C TRP A 265 2.59 -4.31 4.73
N ASP A 266 1.79 -3.70 3.86
CA ASP A 266 0.89 -4.44 2.99
C ASP A 266 1.66 -5.07 1.81
N GLY A 267 2.90 -4.63 1.55
CA GLY A 267 3.74 -5.09 0.45
C GLY A 267 4.77 -6.17 0.80
N CYS A 268 4.31 -7.41 1.02
CA CYS A 268 5.09 -8.67 0.88
C CYS A 268 6.01 -9.15 2.04
N CYS A 269 6.07 -10.48 2.18
CA CYS A 269 6.88 -11.34 3.05
C CYS A 269 6.60 -11.40 4.56
N ILE A 270 6.10 -10.34 5.21
CA ILE A 270 5.82 -10.36 6.67
C ILE A 270 4.40 -9.89 7.02
N GLY A 271 3.76 -9.09 6.16
CA GLY A 271 2.45 -8.51 6.42
C GLY A 271 1.28 -9.17 5.70
N VAL A 272 0.07 -8.68 6.02
CA VAL A 272 -1.15 -9.01 5.28
C VAL A 272 -1.08 -8.31 3.92
N PRO A 273 -1.32 -8.99 2.79
CA PRO A 273 -1.32 -8.33 1.48
C PRO A 273 -2.32 -7.16 1.46
N PRO A 274 -2.10 -6.14 0.61
CA PRO A 274 -3.02 -5.01 0.57
C PRO A 274 -4.37 -5.50 0.06
N THR A 275 -5.41 -4.77 0.42
CA THR A 275 -6.70 -4.99 -0.24
C THR A 275 -6.66 -4.38 -1.64
N PRO A 276 -7.47 -4.87 -2.59
CA PRO A 276 -7.57 -4.22 -3.89
C PRO A 276 -8.06 -2.75 -3.83
N PHE A 277 -8.54 -2.28 -2.67
CA PHE A 277 -9.04 -0.92 -2.47
C PHE A 277 -7.97 0.06 -1.99
N ASP A 278 -6.86 -0.44 -1.43
CA ASP A 278 -5.77 0.34 -0.85
C ASP A 278 -4.42 0.12 -1.54
N ALA A 279 -4.46 -0.46 -2.75
CA ALA A 279 -3.32 -0.64 -3.63
C ALA A 279 -3.61 -0.18 -5.07
N ILE A 280 -2.56 0.28 -5.74
CA ILE A 280 -2.54 0.68 -7.14
C ILE A 280 -1.38 -0.08 -7.80
N GLU A 281 -1.68 -0.81 -8.86
CA GLU A 281 -0.67 -1.40 -9.75
C GLU A 281 -0.14 -0.32 -10.68
N VAL A 282 1.15 -0.01 -10.58
CA VAL A 282 1.74 1.13 -11.28
C VAL A 282 2.73 0.66 -12.33
N LYS A 283 2.54 1.14 -13.55
CA LYS A 283 3.51 1.08 -14.63
C LYS A 283 4.17 2.45 -14.84
N LEU A 284 5.48 2.48 -14.68
CA LEU A 284 6.32 3.66 -14.83
C LEU A 284 6.60 3.95 -16.31
N ASP A 285 6.65 5.24 -16.65
CA ASP A 285 7.10 5.70 -17.98
C ASP A 285 8.57 5.34 -18.25
N LYS A 286 9.37 5.23 -17.18
CA LYS A 286 10.79 4.83 -17.23
C LYS A 286 11.10 3.82 -16.12
N PRO A 287 11.93 2.80 -16.40
CA PRO A 287 12.41 1.90 -15.37
C PRO A 287 13.01 2.66 -14.18
N ALA A 288 12.71 2.22 -12.96
CA ALA A 288 13.27 2.78 -11.74
C ALA A 288 14.76 2.44 -11.61
N GLU A 289 15.58 3.47 -11.44
CA GLU A 289 17.03 3.36 -11.32
C GLU A 289 17.52 3.99 -10.01
N GLY A 290 18.70 3.56 -9.53
CA GLY A 290 19.40 4.18 -8.41
C GLY A 290 18.56 4.28 -7.12
N GLU A 291 18.52 5.48 -6.53
CA GLU A 291 17.76 5.74 -5.29
C GLU A 291 16.26 5.54 -5.44
N THR A 292 15.70 5.72 -6.65
CA THR A 292 14.26 5.55 -6.89
C THR A 292 13.81 4.13 -6.56
N ARG A 293 14.62 3.13 -6.88
CA ARG A 293 14.35 1.72 -6.58
C ARG A 293 14.39 1.41 -5.08
N LEU A 294 15.03 2.27 -4.29
CA LEU A 294 15.16 2.14 -2.84
C LEU A 294 14.12 2.99 -2.09
N LEU A 295 13.21 3.66 -2.80
CA LEU A 295 12.13 4.41 -2.17
C LEU A 295 11.20 3.45 -1.43
N ILE A 296 10.86 3.84 -0.21
CA ILE A 296 9.85 3.18 0.61
C ILE A 296 8.52 3.93 0.50
N MET A 297 8.59 5.24 0.25
CA MET A 297 7.46 6.15 0.15
C MET A 297 7.74 7.17 -0.93
N GLY A 298 6.70 7.58 -1.65
CA GLY A 298 6.82 8.52 -2.75
C GLY A 298 5.50 9.16 -3.12
N THR A 299 5.59 10.13 -4.02
CA THR A 299 4.42 10.71 -4.70
C THR A 299 4.44 10.24 -6.13
N VAL A 300 3.33 9.67 -6.56
CA VAL A 300 3.17 9.06 -7.87
C VAL A 300 2.18 9.90 -8.65
N THR A 301 2.55 10.28 -9.89
CA THR A 301 1.67 11.01 -10.81
C THR A 301 1.57 10.26 -12.12
N GLY A 302 0.37 9.88 -12.52
CA GLY A 302 0.12 9.09 -13.72
C GLY A 302 -1.34 9.10 -14.12
N LYS A 303 -1.68 8.37 -15.18
CA LYS A 303 -3.04 8.22 -15.67
C LYS A 303 -3.71 7.05 -14.94
N LEU A 304 -4.66 7.35 -14.05
CA LEU A 304 -5.36 6.34 -13.27
C LEU A 304 -6.42 5.64 -14.11
N GLN A 305 -6.43 4.32 -14.07
CA GLN A 305 -7.49 3.47 -14.57
C GLN A 305 -8.23 2.83 -13.39
N VAL A 306 -9.55 2.98 -13.39
CA VAL A 306 -10.45 2.23 -12.52
C VAL A 306 -10.95 1.04 -13.34
N ASP A 307 -10.34 -0.13 -13.15
CA ASP A 307 -10.61 -1.35 -13.92
C ASP A 307 -10.58 -2.59 -13.00
N PRO A 308 -11.74 -3.03 -12.49
CA PRO A 308 -11.81 -4.14 -11.54
C PRO A 308 -11.44 -5.48 -12.19
N TYR A 309 -10.34 -6.07 -11.74
CA TYR A 309 -9.93 -7.42 -12.14
C TYR A 309 -10.49 -8.47 -11.18
N LEU A 310 -11.39 -9.32 -11.70
CA LEU A 310 -12.08 -10.37 -10.95
C LEU A 310 -11.60 -11.78 -11.34
N VAL A 311 -11.42 -12.65 -10.34
CA VAL A 311 -11.24 -14.09 -10.52
C VAL A 311 -12.33 -14.82 -9.72
N LYS A 312 -13.32 -15.39 -10.40
CA LYS A 312 -14.47 -16.06 -9.74
C LYS A 312 -15.16 -15.16 -8.70
N ASP A 313 -15.50 -13.92 -9.11
CA ASP A 313 -16.03 -12.84 -8.25
C ASP A 313 -15.10 -12.39 -7.10
N TRP A 314 -13.87 -12.90 -7.02
CA TRP A 314 -12.85 -12.37 -6.12
C TRP A 314 -12.18 -11.16 -6.76
N LEU A 315 -12.27 -9.99 -6.12
CA LEU A 315 -11.55 -8.80 -6.55
C LEU A 315 -10.06 -8.99 -6.26
N VAL A 316 -9.25 -8.98 -7.31
CA VAL A 316 -7.79 -9.12 -7.23
C VAL A 316 -7.13 -7.75 -7.34
N SER A 317 -7.61 -6.91 -8.25
CA SER A 317 -7.11 -5.56 -8.47
C SER A 317 -8.25 -4.62 -8.85
N LEU A 318 -8.08 -3.33 -8.65
CA LEU A 318 -9.08 -2.32 -8.97
C LEU A 318 -8.48 -1.09 -9.64
N TYR A 319 -7.27 -0.71 -9.24
CA TYR A 319 -6.61 0.50 -9.69
C TYR A 319 -5.32 0.14 -10.42
N LEU A 320 -5.22 0.61 -11.66
CA LEU A 320 -3.99 0.60 -12.43
C LEU A 320 -3.57 2.04 -12.72
N MET A 321 -2.27 2.29 -12.87
CA MET A 321 -1.77 3.61 -13.25
C MET A 321 -0.66 3.50 -14.28
N ASP A 322 -0.84 4.15 -15.42
CA ASP A 322 0.11 4.19 -16.54
C ASP A 322 0.72 5.58 -16.72
N ASP A 323 1.70 5.69 -17.62
CA ASP A 323 2.40 6.95 -17.96
C ASP A 323 2.99 7.63 -16.72
N THR A 324 3.47 6.81 -15.79
CA THR A 324 3.67 7.24 -14.41
C THR A 324 5.08 7.77 -14.17
N VAL A 325 5.16 8.86 -13.41
CA VAL A 325 6.39 9.38 -12.83
C VAL A 325 6.32 9.27 -11.31
N VAL A 326 7.38 8.72 -10.72
CA VAL A 326 7.56 8.65 -9.27
C VAL A 326 8.50 9.77 -8.82
N GLY A 327 8.04 10.59 -7.89
CA GLY A 327 8.82 11.61 -7.21
C GLY A 327 9.19 11.17 -5.80
N LYS A 328 10.43 11.46 -5.38
CA LYS A 328 10.82 11.36 -3.97
C LYS A 328 9.96 12.33 -3.18
N GLN A 329 9.32 11.86 -2.11
CA GLN A 329 8.66 12.76 -1.19
C GLN A 329 9.75 13.62 -0.53
N SER A 330 9.86 14.88 -0.93
CA SER A 330 10.70 15.85 -0.23
C SER A 330 10.11 16.03 1.17
N GLY A 331 10.83 15.52 2.18
CA GLY A 331 10.51 15.50 3.62
C GLY A 331 9.26 16.23 4.10
N ALA A 332 8.31 15.44 4.64
CA ALA A 332 7.27 15.69 5.66
C ALA A 332 6.52 17.06 5.69
N PRO A 333 5.18 17.07 5.93
CA PRO A 333 4.55 16.19 6.92
C PRO A 333 3.21 15.57 6.53
N LEU A 334 3.05 14.28 6.86
CA LEU A 334 1.75 13.60 6.98
C LEU A 334 0.96 14.06 8.23
N ARG A 335 1.01 15.35 8.61
CA ARG A 335 0.28 15.88 9.79
C ARG A 335 -0.31 17.28 9.65
N GLU A 336 -0.19 17.95 8.49
CA GLU A 336 -0.81 19.27 8.34
C GLU A 336 -2.31 19.23 8.02
N SER A 337 -2.87 18.07 7.63
CA SER A 337 -4.32 17.91 7.42
C SER A 337 -5.12 17.76 8.71
N GLU A 338 -4.51 17.36 9.84
CA GLU A 338 -5.21 17.27 11.13
C GLU A 338 -5.43 18.66 11.77
N VAL A 339 -4.55 19.64 11.54
CA VAL A 339 -4.64 20.94 12.25
C VAL A 339 -5.71 21.87 11.66
N ARG A 340 -6.19 21.64 10.44
CA ARG A 340 -7.21 22.51 9.81
C ARG A 340 -8.65 22.01 9.90
N GLN A 341 -8.89 20.77 10.33
CA GLN A 341 -10.25 20.24 10.48
C GLN A 341 -10.90 20.58 11.83
N GLU A 342 -10.15 21.09 12.82
CA GLU A 342 -10.71 21.50 14.12
C GLU A 342 -11.46 22.86 14.11
N HIS A 343 -11.50 23.59 12.99
CA HIS A 343 -12.18 24.90 12.91
C HIS A 343 -13.56 24.87 12.22
N LEU A 344 -14.12 23.68 11.98
CA LEU A 344 -15.46 23.51 11.38
C LEU A 344 -16.39 22.64 12.26
N ALA A 345 -16.37 22.89 13.58
CA ALA A 345 -17.48 22.52 14.45
C ALA A 345 -18.17 23.81 14.97
N PRO A 346 -19.51 23.83 15.06
CA PRO A 346 -20.34 25.04 15.15
C PRO A 346 -20.22 25.85 16.45
#